data_AF-M3FSS6-F1
#
_entry.id   AF-M3FSS6-F1
#
_cell.length_a   1.000
_cell.length_b   1.000
_cell.length_c   1.000
_cell.angle_alpha   90.00
_cell.angle_beta   90.00
_cell.angle_gamma   90.00
#
_symmetry.space_group_name_H-M   'P 1'
#
loop_
_entity.id
_entity.type
_entity.pdbx_description
1 polymer ?
#
loop_
_entity_poly.entity_id
_entity_poly.type
_entity_poly.pdbx_seq_one_letter_code
_entity_poly.pdbx_strand_id
1 'polypeptide(L)'
;MAAILACFETGIPLSDLVSKISEYSGVNRRLEYLGSKNGIEVYDDYGHHPTEIKAVIQSMEELKKEGRAVILFQPHRYTRTQNLYKEFAESLDSGEIVFLLPIYSAGEDPIYGVKAELISDFMKFPAKILPKEISEGIFALKSF
;
A
#
# COMPACT_ATOMS: atom_id res chain seq x y z
N MET A 1 -0.10 8.33 19.81
CA MET A 1 0.57 8.70 21.07
C MET A 1 1.36 10.00 20.98
N ALA A 2 2.22 10.19 19.97
CA ALA A 2 3.03 11.41 19.82
C ALA A 2 2.22 12.72 19.87
N ALA A 3 1.09 12.81 19.13
CA ALA A 3 0.22 13.99 19.16
C ALA A 3 -0.37 14.27 20.55
N ILE A 4 -0.82 13.22 21.26
CA ILE A 4 -1.37 13.37 22.62
C ILE A 4 -0.31 13.92 23.57
N LEU A 5 0.90 13.36 23.54
CA LEU A 5 2.00 13.83 24.39
C LEU A 5 2.37 15.28 24.07
N ALA A 6 2.53 15.63 22.79
CA ALA A 6 2.86 16.99 22.38
C ALA A 6 1.81 18.01 22.86
N CYS A 7 0.51 17.69 22.75
CA CYS A 7 -0.55 18.56 23.24
C CYS A 7 -0.64 18.60 24.77
N PHE A 8 -0.39 17.47 25.44
CA PHE A 8 -0.38 17.41 26.91
C PHE A 8 0.72 18.30 27.50
N GLU A 9 1.90 18.34 26.89
CA GLU A 9 3.00 19.24 27.28
C GLU A 9 2.63 20.74 27.15
N THR A 10 1.62 21.09 26.35
CA THR A 10 1.11 22.47 26.25
C THR A 10 0.08 22.83 27.35
N GLY A 11 -0.22 21.89 28.26
CA GLY A 11 -1.16 22.07 29.37
C GLY A 11 -2.61 21.72 29.03
N ILE A 12 -2.88 21.10 27.88
CA ILE A 12 -4.24 20.66 27.51
C ILE A 12 -4.61 19.41 28.35
N PRO A 13 -5.78 19.38 29.02
CA PRO A 13 -6.21 18.23 29.81
C PRO A 13 -6.30 16.94 28.99
N LEU A 14 -5.84 15.83 29.58
CA LEU A 14 -5.86 14.52 28.90
C LEU A 14 -7.28 14.10 28.48
N SER A 15 -8.31 14.43 29.27
CA SER A 15 -9.71 14.16 28.94
C SER A 15 -10.11 14.75 27.58
N ASP A 16 -9.68 16.00 27.33
CA ASP A 16 -10.03 16.73 26.12
C ASP A 16 -9.30 16.10 24.92
N LEU A 17 -8.03 15.74 25.10
CA LEU A 17 -7.23 15.07 24.07
C LEU A 17 -7.80 13.70 23.68
N VAL A 18 -8.24 12.91 24.65
CA VAL A 18 -8.87 11.59 24.40
C VAL A 18 -10.19 11.76 23.66
N SER A 19 -11.00 12.77 24.01
CA SER A 19 -12.23 13.05 23.26
C SER A 19 -11.92 13.39 21.81
N LYS A 20 -10.91 14.24 21.56
CA LYS A 20 -10.56 14.72 20.22
C LYS A 20 -9.90 13.67 19.34
N ILE A 21 -9.07 12.79 19.90
CA ILE A 21 -8.46 11.70 19.12
C ILE A 21 -9.53 10.71 18.64
N SER A 22 -10.63 10.53 19.39
CA SER A 22 -11.74 9.67 18.98
C SER A 22 -12.55 10.22 17.79
N GLU A 23 -12.48 11.54 17.57
CA GLU A 23 -13.12 12.23 16.44
C GLU A 23 -12.22 12.25 15.18
N TYR A 24 -10.96 11.82 15.28
CA TYR A 24 -10.02 11.86 14.16
C TYR A 24 -10.43 10.87 13.06
N SER A 25 -10.75 11.41 11.88
CA SER A 25 -11.22 10.64 10.72
C SER A 25 -10.11 10.15 9.80
N GLY A 26 -8.83 10.31 10.19
CA GLY A 26 -7.70 9.99 9.31
C GLY A 26 -7.27 11.15 8.41
N VAL A 27 -6.38 10.82 7.48
CA VAL A 27 -5.91 11.70 6.40
C VAL A 27 -6.03 10.94 5.09
N ASN A 28 -6.22 11.67 4.00
CA ASN A 28 -6.35 11.07 2.67
C ASN A 28 -5.14 10.19 2.36
N ARG A 29 -5.40 9.06 1.70
CA ARG A 29 -4.40 8.09 1.27
C ARG A 29 -3.58 7.49 2.42
N ARG A 30 -4.17 7.33 3.60
CA ARG A 30 -3.60 6.54 4.70
C ARG A 30 -4.64 5.52 5.16
N LEU A 31 -4.61 4.36 4.52
CA LEU A 31 -5.60 3.29 4.64
C LEU A 31 -7.04 3.81 4.54
N GLU A 32 -7.22 4.75 3.60
CA GLU A 32 -8.46 5.49 3.38
C GLU A 32 -9.50 4.58 2.73
N TYR A 33 -10.66 4.44 3.35
CA TYR A 33 -11.77 3.70 2.76
C TYR A 33 -12.44 4.51 1.64
N LEU A 34 -12.36 4.02 0.42
CA LEU A 34 -12.94 4.66 -0.77
C LEU A 34 -14.38 4.25 -1.05
N GLY A 35 -14.84 3.16 -0.42
CA GLY A 35 -16.18 2.62 -0.60
C GLY A 35 -16.18 1.12 -0.85
N SER A 36 -17.36 0.58 -1.16
CA SER A 36 -17.53 -0.83 -1.46
C SER A 36 -18.50 -1.08 -2.60
N LYS A 37 -18.30 -2.20 -3.29
CA LYS A 37 -19.19 -2.65 -4.36
C LYS A 37 -19.17 -4.17 -4.42
N ASN A 38 -20.36 -4.78 -4.49
CA ASN A 38 -20.52 -6.24 -4.59
C ASN A 38 -19.76 -7.01 -3.49
N GLY A 39 -19.73 -6.46 -2.26
CA GLY A 39 -19.01 -7.07 -1.13
C GLY A 39 -17.50 -6.88 -1.14
N ILE A 40 -16.95 -6.11 -2.08
CA ILE A 40 -15.52 -5.75 -2.12
C ILE A 40 -15.36 -4.35 -1.54
N GLU A 41 -14.58 -4.24 -0.47
CA GLU A 41 -14.16 -2.97 0.12
C GLU A 41 -12.86 -2.49 -0.54
N VAL A 42 -12.78 -1.19 -0.83
CA VAL A 42 -11.64 -0.58 -1.51
C VAL A 42 -10.97 0.42 -0.57
N TYR A 43 -9.66 0.27 -0.41
CA TYR A 43 -8.83 1.15 0.40
C TYR A 43 -7.69 1.72 -0.45
N ASP A 44 -7.28 2.97 -0.18
CA ASP A 44 -6.09 3.60 -0.76
C ASP A 44 -5.06 3.96 0.32
N ASP A 45 -3.79 3.72 0.03
CA ASP A 45 -2.67 4.06 0.90
C ASP A 45 -1.49 4.61 0.10
N TYR A 46 -0.82 5.62 0.66
CA TYR A 46 0.33 6.31 0.08
C TYR A 46 1.66 5.60 0.33
N GLY A 47 1.67 4.59 1.21
CA GLY A 47 2.82 3.81 1.61
C GLY A 47 3.57 3.28 0.41
N HIS A 48 4.83 3.67 0.29
CA HIS A 48 5.68 3.32 -0.85
C HIS A 48 7.07 2.87 -0.40
N HIS A 49 7.35 2.89 0.90
CA HIS A 49 8.48 2.22 1.51
C HIS A 49 8.08 0.80 1.98
N PRO A 50 8.94 -0.22 1.89
CA PRO A 50 8.63 -1.59 2.34
C PRO A 50 8.04 -1.68 3.75
N THR A 51 8.56 -0.90 4.70
CA THR A 51 8.04 -0.84 6.08
C THR A 51 6.59 -0.35 6.16
N GLU A 52 6.23 0.66 5.36
CA GLU A 52 4.87 1.20 5.32
C GLU A 52 3.93 0.16 4.70
N ILE A 53 4.35 -0.47 3.60
CA ILE A 53 3.58 -1.52 2.90
C ILE A 53 3.28 -2.68 3.85
N LYS A 54 4.29 -3.15 4.59
CA LYS A 54 4.10 -4.23 5.58
C LYS A 54 3.08 -3.86 6.66
N ALA A 55 3.13 -2.63 7.17
CA ALA A 55 2.17 -2.15 8.17
C ALA A 55 0.74 -2.08 7.62
N VAL A 56 0.57 -1.63 6.37
CA VAL A 56 -0.72 -1.57 5.69
C VAL A 56 -1.29 -2.98 5.49
N ILE A 57 -0.48 -3.91 4.97
CA ILE A 57 -0.92 -5.30 4.75
C ILE A 57 -1.32 -5.96 6.06
N GLN A 58 -0.54 -5.79 7.14
CA GLN A 58 -0.92 -6.30 8.46
C GLN A 58 -2.25 -5.69 8.94
N SER A 59 -2.47 -4.39 8.74
CA SER A 59 -3.74 -3.76 9.10
C SER A 59 -4.90 -4.32 8.27
N MET A 60 -4.68 -4.63 6.99
CA MET A 60 -5.69 -5.28 6.14
C MET A 60 -6.02 -6.70 6.62
N GLU A 61 -5.04 -7.46 7.13
CA GLU A 61 -5.27 -8.77 7.76
C GLU A 61 -6.17 -8.68 9.00
N GLU A 62 -6.07 -7.59 9.76
CA GLU A 62 -6.89 -7.34 10.95
C GLU A 62 -8.29 -6.83 10.58
N LEU A 63 -8.41 -6.07 9.49
CA LEU A 63 -9.68 -5.51 9.00
C LEU A 63 -10.52 -6.53 8.24
N LYS A 64 -9.91 -7.49 7.54
CA LYS A 64 -10.64 -8.48 6.75
C LYS A 64 -11.47 -9.37 7.66
N LYS A 65 -12.79 -9.41 7.42
CA LYS A 65 -13.70 -10.30 8.15
C LYS A 65 -13.72 -11.70 7.55
N GLU A 66 -13.83 -11.76 6.23
CA GLU A 66 -13.86 -12.97 5.42
C GLU A 66 -13.20 -12.70 4.07
N GLY A 67 -12.76 -13.75 3.37
CA GLY A 67 -12.16 -13.64 2.05
C GLY A 67 -10.66 -13.37 2.08
N ARG A 68 -10.18 -12.66 1.07
CA ARG A 68 -8.75 -12.40 0.84
C ARG A 68 -8.50 -10.96 0.43
N ALA A 69 -7.32 -10.45 0.76
CA ALA A 69 -6.89 -9.15 0.27
C ALA A 69 -6.39 -9.26 -1.19
N VAL A 70 -6.62 -8.19 -1.94
CA VAL A 70 -6.04 -7.99 -3.27
C VAL A 70 -5.25 -6.70 -3.22
N ILE A 71 -3.94 -6.81 -3.37
CA ILE A 71 -3.01 -5.70 -3.28
C ILE A 71 -2.66 -5.26 -4.69
N LEU A 72 -2.95 -4.00 -5.01
CA LEU A 72 -2.49 -3.34 -6.23
C LEU A 72 -1.39 -2.36 -5.87
N PHE A 73 -0.14 -2.71 -6.15
CA PHE A 73 1.02 -1.89 -5.79
C PHE A 73 1.68 -1.28 -7.02
N GLN A 74 1.95 0.02 -6.97
CA GLN A 74 2.73 0.72 -7.98
C GLN A 74 4.08 1.16 -7.35
N PRO A 75 5.21 0.55 -7.74
CA PRO A 75 6.50 0.98 -7.25
C PRO A 75 6.80 2.42 -7.68
N HIS A 76 7.30 3.23 -6.76
CA HIS A 76 7.58 4.65 -6.98
C HIS A 76 9.10 4.89 -7.06
N ARG A 77 9.56 5.39 -8.22
CA ARG A 77 10.96 5.63 -8.64
C ARG A 77 11.76 4.38 -8.97
N TYR A 78 12.59 4.46 -10.02
CA TYR A 78 13.51 3.40 -10.42
C TYR A 78 14.63 3.23 -9.40
N THR A 79 15.21 4.33 -8.90
CA THR A 79 16.29 4.29 -7.90
C THR A 79 15.87 3.56 -6.63
N ARG A 80 14.64 3.80 -6.16
CA ARG A 80 14.10 3.14 -4.97
C ARG A 80 13.86 1.65 -5.23
N THR A 81 13.26 1.29 -6.37
CA THR A 81 13.07 -0.13 -6.73
C THR A 81 14.41 -0.85 -6.83
N GLN A 82 15.41 -0.25 -7.48
CA GLN A 82 16.75 -0.84 -7.57
C GLN A 82 17.38 -1.10 -6.20
N ASN A 83 17.21 -0.17 -5.26
CA ASN A 83 17.83 -0.26 -3.94
C ASN A 83 17.09 -1.22 -2.99
N LEU A 84 15.78 -1.39 -3.17
CA LEU A 84 14.91 -2.05 -2.18
C LEU A 84 14.06 -3.20 -2.75
N TYR A 85 14.35 -3.73 -3.95
CA TYR A 85 13.49 -4.73 -4.60
C TYR A 85 13.27 -5.99 -3.75
N LYS A 86 14.28 -6.42 -2.97
CA LYS A 86 14.17 -7.59 -2.08
C LYS A 86 13.27 -7.31 -0.90
N GLU A 87 13.41 -6.13 -0.31
CA GLU A 87 12.60 -5.66 0.81
C GLU A 87 11.15 -5.42 0.36
N PHE A 88 10.95 -4.92 -0.86
CA PHE A 88 9.62 -4.87 -1.48
C PHE A 88 9.04 -6.28 -1.63
N ALA A 89 9.81 -7.21 -2.19
CA ALA A 89 9.36 -8.60 -2.36
C ALA A 89 8.95 -9.21 -1.02
N GLU A 90 9.79 -9.09 0.01
CA GLU A 90 9.50 -9.56 1.37
C GLU A 90 8.24 -8.89 1.95
N SER A 91 8.09 -7.57 1.79
CA SER A 91 6.92 -6.85 2.31
C SER A 91 5.61 -7.26 1.64
N LEU A 92 5.67 -7.65 0.36
CA LEU A 92 4.51 -8.05 -0.44
C LEU A 92 4.23 -9.56 -0.38
N ASP A 93 5.17 -10.38 0.08
CA ASP A 93 5.04 -11.83 0.27
C ASP A 93 4.16 -12.19 1.50
N SER A 94 2.91 -11.73 1.49
CA SER A 94 1.95 -11.96 2.58
C SER A 94 1.04 -13.18 2.38
N GLY A 95 1.13 -13.86 1.23
CA GLY A 95 0.21 -14.93 0.82
C GLY A 95 -1.09 -14.41 0.16
N GLU A 96 -1.24 -13.09 0.06
CA GLU A 96 -2.36 -12.43 -0.61
C GLU A 96 -2.14 -12.32 -2.13
N ILE A 97 -3.17 -11.91 -2.88
CA ILE A 97 -2.97 -11.64 -4.32
C ILE A 97 -2.26 -10.30 -4.46
N VAL A 98 -1.13 -10.29 -5.17
CA VAL A 98 -0.42 -9.06 -5.48
C VAL A 98 -0.43 -8.82 -6.99
N PHE A 99 -0.87 -7.63 -7.38
CA PHE A 99 -0.71 -7.07 -8.70
C PHE A 99 0.31 -5.93 -8.65
N LEU A 100 1.27 -5.95 -9.57
CA LEU A 100 2.24 -4.88 -9.75
C LEU A 100 1.93 -4.07 -10.99
N LEU A 101 1.87 -2.75 -10.83
CA LEU A 101 1.85 -1.81 -11.94
C LEU A 101 3.28 -1.45 -12.36
N PRO A 102 3.48 -0.94 -13.60
CA PRO A 102 4.76 -0.43 -14.03
C PRO A 102 5.24 0.70 -13.11
N ILE A 103 6.57 0.79 -12.93
CA ILE A 103 7.21 1.77 -12.04
C ILE A 103 6.76 3.19 -12.41
N TYR A 104 6.23 3.93 -11.44
CA TYR A 104 6.01 5.36 -11.58
C TYR A 104 7.35 6.09 -11.45
N SER A 105 7.86 6.65 -12.55
CA SER A 105 9.22 7.18 -12.61
C SER A 105 9.46 8.38 -11.70
N ALA A 106 8.42 9.18 -11.45
CA ALA A 106 8.50 10.46 -10.74
C ALA A 106 9.62 11.38 -11.28
N GLY A 107 9.84 11.36 -12.59
CA GLY A 107 10.84 12.17 -13.29
C GLY A 107 12.22 11.52 -13.45
N GLU A 108 12.42 10.29 -12.98
CA GLU A 108 13.68 9.56 -13.20
C GLU A 108 13.74 8.92 -14.59
N ASP A 109 14.95 8.89 -15.16
CA ASP A 109 15.22 8.07 -16.33
C ASP A 109 15.16 6.58 -15.97
N PRO A 110 14.63 5.71 -16.85
CA PRO A 110 14.65 4.28 -16.64
C PRO A 110 16.06 3.75 -16.41
N ILE A 111 16.22 2.93 -15.38
CA ILE A 111 17.49 2.24 -15.10
C ILE A 111 17.47 0.87 -15.77
N TYR A 112 18.52 0.53 -16.51
CA TYR A 112 18.62 -0.75 -17.20
C TYR A 112 18.45 -1.93 -16.21
N GLY A 113 17.55 -2.86 -16.55
CA GLY A 113 17.23 -4.02 -15.71
C GLY A 113 16.29 -3.75 -14.53
N VAL A 114 15.90 -2.50 -14.28
CA VAL A 114 15.01 -2.14 -13.16
C VAL A 114 13.59 -1.94 -13.69
N LYS A 115 12.75 -2.95 -13.45
CA LYS A 115 11.32 -2.93 -13.77
C LYS A 115 10.52 -3.51 -12.60
N ALA A 116 9.18 -3.43 -12.64
CA ALA A 116 8.35 -3.93 -11.56
C ALA A 116 8.51 -5.46 -11.36
N GLU A 117 8.75 -6.18 -12.46
CA GLU A 117 9.10 -7.60 -12.53
C GLU A 117 10.25 -7.97 -11.59
N LEU A 118 11.24 -7.08 -11.43
CA LEU A 118 12.38 -7.31 -10.54
C LEU A 118 11.95 -7.57 -9.09
N ILE A 119 10.85 -6.96 -8.65
CA ILE A 119 10.28 -7.25 -7.31
C ILE A 119 9.67 -8.66 -7.31
N SER A 120 8.84 -8.97 -8.30
CA SER A 120 8.15 -10.26 -8.43
C SER A 120 9.12 -11.44 -8.53
N ASP A 121 10.24 -11.27 -9.22
CA ASP A 121 11.26 -12.32 -9.40
C ASP A 121 11.89 -12.77 -8.07
N PHE A 122 11.80 -11.93 -7.03
CA PHE A 122 12.32 -12.21 -5.69
C PHE A 122 11.21 -12.55 -4.68
N MET A 123 9.95 -12.57 -5.11
CA MET A 123 8.83 -13.00 -4.27
C MET A 123 8.74 -14.53 -4.24
N LYS A 124 8.37 -15.08 -3.07
CA LYS A 124 8.00 -16.49 -2.92
C LYS A 124 6.72 -16.81 -3.68
N PHE A 125 5.77 -15.87 -3.67
CA PHE A 125 4.53 -15.96 -4.43
C PHE A 125 4.53 -14.87 -5.52
N PRO A 126 4.93 -15.20 -6.76
CA PRO A 126 5.11 -14.20 -7.80
C PRO A 126 3.86 -13.33 -8.01
N ALA A 127 4.06 -12.03 -8.04
CA ALA A 127 3.01 -11.07 -8.34
C ALA A 127 2.63 -11.10 -9.82
N LYS A 128 1.41 -10.66 -10.12
CA LYS A 128 0.95 -10.50 -11.50
C LYS A 128 1.22 -9.08 -11.99
N ILE A 129 1.89 -8.95 -13.11
CA ILE A 129 2.17 -7.64 -13.70
C ILE A 129 0.95 -7.19 -14.51
N LEU A 130 0.46 -6.00 -14.20
CA LEU A 130 -0.59 -5.34 -14.98
C LEU A 130 0.04 -4.32 -15.94
N PRO A 131 -0.59 -4.11 -17.11
CA PRO A 131 -0.16 -3.07 -18.04
C PRO A 131 -0.41 -1.68 -17.44
N LYS A 132 0.26 -0.66 -18.02
CA LYS A 132 0.06 0.74 -17.63
C LYS A 132 -1.35 1.23 -18.00
N GLU A 133 -1.86 0.79 -19.14
CA GLU A 133 -3.14 1.24 -19.67
C GLU A 133 -4.30 0.60 -18.91
N ILE A 134 -5.21 1.43 -18.41
CA ILE A 134 -6.32 0.99 -17.56
C ILE A 134 -7.25 0.02 -18.30
N SER A 135 -7.54 0.27 -19.58
CA SER A 135 -8.41 -0.59 -20.39
C SER A 135 -7.85 -2.00 -20.51
N GLU A 136 -6.54 -2.13 -20.75
CA GLU A 136 -5.83 -3.41 -20.81
C GLU A 136 -5.79 -4.08 -19.43
N GLY A 137 -5.56 -3.31 -18.36
CA GLY A 137 -5.56 -3.82 -16.99
C GLY A 137 -6.91 -4.40 -16.58
N ILE A 138 -8.01 -3.71 -16.91
CA ILE A 138 -9.37 -4.21 -16.67
C ILE A 138 -9.62 -5.51 -17.44
N PHE A 139 -9.16 -5.60 -18.70
CA PHE A 139 -9.30 -6.81 -19.49
C PHE A 139 -8.52 -7.98 -18.88
N ALA A 140 -7.28 -7.74 -18.44
CA ALA A 140 -6.45 -8.73 -17.76
C ALA A 140 -7.11 -9.24 -16.47
N LEU A 141 -7.72 -8.34 -15.68
CA LEU A 141 -8.42 -8.69 -14.44
C LEU A 141 -9.73 -9.47 -14.67
N LYS A 142 -10.45 -9.22 -15.77
CA LYS A 142 -11.66 -9.99 -16.12
C LYS A 142 -11.36 -11.42 -16.59
N SER A 143 -10.13 -11.66 -17.02
CA SER A 143 -9.67 -12.98 -17.49
C SER A 143 -9.09 -13.82 -16.34
N PHE A 144 -9.08 -13.27 -15.13
CA PHE A 144 -8.71 -13.93 -13.89
C PHE A 144 -9.94 -14.53 -13.20
#